data_AF-A0A7X8KXJ7-F1
#
_entry.id   AF-A0A7X8KXJ7-F1
#
_cell.length_a   1.000
_cell.length_b   1.000
_cell.length_c   1.000
_cell.angle_alpha   90.00
_cell.angle_beta   90.00
_cell.angle_gamma   90.00
#
_symmetry.space_group_name_H-M   'P 1'
#
loop_
_entity.id
_entity.type
_entity.pdbx_description
1 polymer ?
#
loop_
_entity_poly.entity_id
_entity_poly.type
_entity_poly.pdbx_seq_one_letter_code
_entity_poly.pdbx_strand_id
1 'polypeptide(L)'
;MKLYICTLGEFDIKADGKSLLKDSSRMYKIYRLFEYFLTFRNKKLLPETIIDNLLSDSESDDPKNMLRTQIFRLRKVISSVIPEGEDGEQYLNLSFTNGYY
;
A
#
# COMPACT_ATOMS: atom_id res chain seq x y z
N MET A 1 -3.47 -19.97 1.02
CA MET A 1 -4.48 -18.97 0.60
C MET A 1 -4.20 -18.52 -0.83
N LYS A 2 -5.21 -18.15 -1.64
CA LYS A 2 -4.97 -17.53 -2.97
C LYS A 2 -5.34 -16.05 -2.95
N LEU A 3 -4.37 -15.19 -3.26
CA LEU A 3 -4.56 -13.76 -3.46
C LEU A 3 -4.51 -13.43 -4.96
N TYR A 4 -5.43 -12.57 -5.39
CA TYR A 4 -5.47 -12.04 -6.73
C TYR A 4 -5.45 -10.51 -6.67
N ILE A 5 -4.68 -9.91 -7.57
CA ILE A 5 -4.70 -8.47 -7.79
C ILE A 5 -5.27 -8.24 -9.19
N CYS A 6 -6.36 -7.47 -9.26
CA CYS A 6 -6.98 -7.03 -10.49
C CYS A 6 -6.51 -5.59 -10.77
N THR A 7 -5.84 -5.38 -11.91
CA THR A 7 -5.29 -4.07 -12.28
C THR A 7 -5.95 -3.45 -13.50
N LEU A 8 -6.52 -4.26 -14.40
CA LEU A 8 -7.25 -3.77 -15.56
C LEU A 8 -8.70 -3.52 -15.17
N GLY A 9 -9.16 -2.28 -15.37
CA GLY A 9 -10.47 -1.82 -14.89
C GLY A 9 -10.36 -1.25 -13.47
N GLU A 10 -11.31 -1.59 -12.61
CA GLU A 10 -11.25 -1.20 -11.21
C GLU A 10 -10.16 -1.99 -10.48
N PHE A 11 -9.25 -1.28 -9.80
CA PHE A 11 -8.25 -1.91 -8.97
C PHE A 11 -8.93 -2.70 -7.86
N ASP A 12 -8.59 -3.98 -7.68
CA ASP A 12 -9.15 -4.82 -6.62
C ASP A 12 -8.12 -5.83 -6.09
N ILE A 13 -8.25 -6.18 -4.81
CA ILE A 13 -7.49 -7.27 -4.19
C ILE A 13 -8.50 -8.28 -3.66
N LYS A 14 -8.39 -9.53 -4.12
CA LYS A 14 -9.31 -10.60 -3.75
C LYS A 14 -8.58 -11.70 -2.99
N ALA A 15 -9.09 -12.03 -1.81
CA ALA A 15 -8.69 -13.23 -1.06
C ALA A 15 -9.79 -14.29 -1.21
N ASP A 16 -9.45 -15.45 -1.73
CA ASP A 16 -10.38 -16.57 -1.96
C ASP A 16 -11.68 -16.14 -2.69
N GLY A 17 -11.53 -15.23 -3.65
CA GLY A 17 -12.61 -14.70 -4.49
C GLY A 17 -13.41 -13.53 -3.90
N LYS A 18 -13.16 -13.13 -2.63
CA LYS A 18 -13.83 -12.00 -1.98
C LYS A 18 -12.97 -10.74 -2.07
N SER A 19 -13.57 -9.63 -2.55
CA SER A 19 -12.91 -8.32 -2.58
C SER A 19 -12.62 -7.84 -1.15
N LEU A 20 -11.40 -7.37 -0.96
CA LEU A 20 -10.89 -6.77 0.27
C LEU A 20 -11.16 -5.25 0.33
N LEU A 21 -11.63 -4.64 -0.76
CA LEU A 21 -11.81 -3.19 -0.89
C LEU A 21 -13.14 -2.66 -0.33
N LYS A 22 -13.92 -3.47 0.40
CA LYS A 22 -15.27 -3.07 0.83
C LYS A 22 -15.27 -1.92 1.84
N ASP A 23 -15.93 -0.82 1.45
CA ASP A 23 -16.64 0.15 2.30
C ASP A 23 -15.86 1.15 3.20
N SER A 24 -14.72 1.71 2.76
CA SER A 24 -14.38 3.05 3.28
C SER A 24 -13.53 3.92 2.35
N SER A 25 -13.89 5.20 2.25
CA SER A 25 -13.09 6.25 1.58
C SER A 25 -11.66 6.35 2.15
N ARG A 26 -11.47 5.97 3.42
CA ARG A 26 -10.16 5.90 4.08
C ARG A 26 -9.31 4.74 3.54
N MET A 27 -9.91 3.58 3.27
CA MET A 27 -9.23 2.43 2.67
C MET A 27 -8.77 2.73 1.24
N TYR A 28 -9.53 3.52 0.47
CA TYR A 28 -9.14 3.92 -0.88
C TYR A 28 -7.73 4.53 -0.95
N LYS A 29 -7.36 5.43 -0.03
CA LYS A 29 -6.00 6.02 0.02
C LYS A 29 -4.90 4.99 0.29
N ILE A 30 -5.17 3.98 1.11
CA ILE A 30 -4.22 2.90 1.43
C ILE A 30 -4.00 2.01 0.19
N TYR A 31 -5.08 1.68 -0.52
CA TYR A 31 -4.97 0.85 -1.72
C TYR A 31 -4.37 1.60 -2.90
N ARG A 32 -4.59 2.92 -3.02
CA ARG A 32 -3.85 3.77 -3.97
C ARG A 32 -2.34 3.78 -3.70
N LEU A 33 -1.94 3.83 -2.43
CA LEU A 33 -0.52 3.71 -2.06
C LEU A 33 0.03 2.32 -2.44
N PHE A 34 -0.73 1.26 -2.21
CA PHE A 34 -0.34 -0.09 -2.63
C PHE A 34 -0.23 -0.21 -4.16
N GLU A 35 -1.22 0.28 -4.89
CA GLU A 35 -1.24 0.32 -6.36
C GLU A 35 0.00 1.05 -6.90
N TYR A 36 0.39 2.17 -6.27
CA TYR A 36 1.60 2.91 -6.63
C TYR A 36 2.86 2.04 -6.44
N PHE A 37 3.04 1.43 -5.27
CA PHE A 37 4.19 0.53 -5.03
C PHE A 37 4.18 -0.69 -5.95
N LEU A 38 3.02 -1.23 -6.28
CA LEU A 38 2.88 -2.35 -7.21
C LEU A 38 3.28 -1.95 -8.64
N THR A 39 2.89 -0.74 -9.06
CA THR A 39 3.20 -0.16 -10.37
C THR A 39 4.69 0.10 -10.52
N PHE A 40 5.32 0.64 -9.48
CA PHE A 40 6.74 0.95 -9.46
C PHE A 40 7.59 -0.08 -8.72
N ARG A 41 7.13 -1.33 -8.64
CA ARG A 41 7.85 -2.41 -7.95
C ARG A 41 9.28 -2.55 -8.48
N ASN A 42 10.19 -2.92 -7.58
CA ASN A 42 11.63 -3.07 -7.84
C ASN A 42 12.35 -1.77 -8.23
N LYS A 43 11.78 -0.60 -7.94
CA LYS A 43 12.43 0.70 -8.07
C LYS A 43 12.64 1.32 -6.69
N LYS A 44 13.72 2.08 -6.56
CA LYS A 44 13.94 2.97 -5.42
C LYS A 44 13.04 4.19 -5.56
N LEU A 45 12.21 4.45 -4.56
CA LEU A 45 11.24 5.54 -4.59
C LEU A 45 11.58 6.59 -3.54
N LEU A 46 11.72 7.84 -3.97
CA LEU A 46 11.90 8.96 -3.06
C LEU A 46 10.57 9.25 -2.32
N PRO A 47 10.60 9.48 -1.00
CA PRO A 47 9.43 9.90 -0.23
C PRO A 47 8.71 11.09 -0.87
N GLU A 48 9.47 12.09 -1.33
CA GLU A 48 8.97 13.30 -1.97
C GLU A 48 8.17 12.95 -3.23
N THR A 49 8.70 12.07 -4.08
CA THR A 49 7.97 11.62 -5.29
C THR A 49 6.68 10.89 -4.93
N ILE A 50 6.66 10.05 -3.90
CA ILE A 50 5.45 9.36 -3.46
C ILE A 50 4.42 10.37 -2.94
N ILE A 51 4.87 11.37 -2.16
CA ILE A 51 4.03 12.45 -1.64
C ILE A 51 3.42 13.25 -2.78
N ASP A 52 4.22 13.70 -3.75
CA ASP A 52 3.74 14.53 -4.86
C ASP A 52 2.72 13.78 -5.73
N ASN A 53 2.85 12.46 -5.88
CA ASN A 53 1.93 11.66 -6.72
C ASN A 53 0.64 11.22 -6.00
N LEU A 54 0.64 11.15 -4.66
CA LEU A 54 -0.46 10.52 -3.91
C LEU A 54 -1.08 11.42 -2.83
N LEU A 55 -0.36 12.42 -2.35
CA LEU A 55 -0.66 13.22 -1.16
C LEU A 55 -0.74 14.72 -1.47
N SER A 56 -0.60 15.13 -2.73
CA SER A 56 -0.62 16.53 -3.18
C SER A 56 -1.87 17.31 -2.74
N ASP A 57 -3.01 16.62 -2.57
CA ASP A 57 -4.28 17.23 -2.14
C ASP A 57 -4.48 17.20 -0.62
N SER A 58 -3.49 16.75 0.17
CA SER A 58 -3.59 16.76 1.62
C SER A 58 -2.90 17.98 2.22
N GLU A 59 -3.67 18.84 2.90
CA GLU A 59 -3.18 19.96 3.72
C GLU A 59 -2.48 19.46 5.00
N SER A 60 -1.58 18.49 4.89
CA SER A 60 -0.83 18.02 6.04
C SER A 60 0.41 18.89 6.22
N ASP A 61 0.56 19.45 7.42
CA ASP A 61 1.76 20.20 7.82
C ASP A 61 3.04 19.33 7.85
N ASP A 62 2.89 17.99 7.84
CA ASP A 62 3.99 17.03 7.82
C ASP A 62 3.70 15.82 6.90
N PRO A 63 3.88 15.99 5.57
CA PRO A 63 3.57 14.95 4.61
C PRO A 63 4.50 13.73 4.71
N LYS A 64 5.71 13.89 5.28
CA LYS A 64 6.65 12.77 5.50
C LYS A 64 6.15 11.84 6.60
N ASN A 65 5.67 12.39 7.71
CA ASN A 65 5.08 11.59 8.78
C ASN A 65 3.72 11.00 8.36
N MET A 66 2.94 11.73 7.56
CA MET A 66 1.74 11.19 6.94
C MET A 66 2.05 9.97 6.06
N LEU A 67 3.06 10.06 5.18
CA LEU A 67 3.48 8.93 4.34
C LEU A 67 3.89 7.71 5.18
N ARG A 68 4.72 7.91 6.22
CA ARG A 68 5.12 6.83 7.15
C ARG A 68 3.92 6.16 7.80
N THR A 69 2.94 6.95 8.23
CA THR A 69 1.70 6.44 8.83
C THR A 69 0.88 5.62 7.84
N GLN A 70 0.77 6.08 6.59
CA GLN A 70 0.05 5.38 5.54
C GLN A 70 0.75 4.07 5.15
N ILE A 71 2.07 4.05 5.09
CA ILE A 71 2.88 2.84 4.88
C ILE A 71 2.66 1.84 6.03
N PHE A 72 2.68 2.31 7.28
CA PHE A 72 2.42 1.44 8.43
C PHE A 72 1.01 0.81 8.37
N ARG A 73 0.00 1.61 8.02
CA ARG A 73 -1.38 1.13 7.82
C ARG A 73 -1.47 0.13 6.67
N LEU A 74 -0.77 0.37 5.56
CA LEU A 74 -0.70 -0.56 4.45
C LEU A 74 -0.16 -1.91 4.89
N ARG A 75 0.95 -1.94 5.65
CA ARG A 75 1.47 -3.20 6.21
C ARG A 75 0.42 -3.91 7.05
N LYS A 76 -0.28 -3.20 7.94
CA LYS A 76 -1.33 -3.79 8.78
C LYS A 76 -2.48 -4.39 7.95
N VAL A 77 -2.93 -3.70 6.90
CA VAL A 77 -3.97 -4.23 6.00
C VAL A 77 -3.48 -5.49 5.29
N ILE A 78 -2.26 -5.49 4.75
CA ILE A 78 -1.71 -6.66 4.07
C ILE A 78 -1.48 -7.81 5.05
N SER A 79 -0.95 -7.56 6.24
CA SER A 79 -0.82 -8.58 7.28
C SER A 79 -2.16 -9.16 7.72
N SER A 80 -3.24 -8.36 7.74
CA SER A 80 -4.57 -8.86 8.13
C SER A 80 -5.19 -9.84 7.15
N VAL A 81 -4.68 -9.89 5.92
CA VAL A 81 -5.16 -10.83 4.90
C VAL A 81 -4.27 -12.05 4.78
N ILE A 82 -3.12 -12.08 5.45
CA ILE A 82 -2.19 -13.21 5.43
C ILE A 82 -2.61 -14.21 6.53
N PRO A 83 -2.64 -15.53 6.25
CA PRO A 83 -2.97 -16.56 7.24
C PRO A 83 -2.06 -16.48 8.48
N GLU A 84 -2.63 -16.77 9.65
CA GLU A 84 -1.85 -16.85 10.89
C GLU A 84 -0.74 -17.89 10.77
N GLY A 85 0.47 -17.53 11.20
CA GLY A 85 1.65 -18.39 11.15
C GLY A 85 2.50 -18.24 9.88
N GLU A 86 2.05 -17.45 8.90
CA GLU A 86 2.89 -17.09 7.75
C GLU A 86 3.64 -15.77 7.98
N ASP A 87 4.86 -15.70 7.46
CA ASP A 87 5.70 -14.50 7.57
C ASP A 87 5.23 -13.42 6.59
N GLY A 88 4.69 -12.33 7.12
CA GLY A 88 4.17 -11.21 6.34
C GLY A 88 5.20 -10.52 5.45
N GLU A 89 6.50 -10.61 5.79
CA GLU A 89 7.57 -10.03 4.97
C GLU A 89 7.75 -10.76 3.64
N GLN A 90 7.34 -12.02 3.54
CA GLN A 90 7.36 -12.79 2.28
C GLN A 90 6.36 -12.24 1.25
N TYR A 91 5.32 -11.54 1.72
CA TYR A 91 4.24 -11.01 0.90
C TYR A 91 4.42 -9.53 0.56
N LEU A 92 4.94 -8.73 1.51
CA LEU A 92 5.23 -7.31 1.30
C LEU A 92 6.49 -6.89 2.05
N ASN A 93 7.60 -6.81 1.33
CA ASN A 93 8.82 -6.17 1.81
C ASN A 93 8.93 -4.76 1.25
N LEU A 94 8.50 -3.78 2.04
CA LEU A 94 8.83 -2.37 1.84
C LEU A 94 9.91 -2.03 2.88
N SER A 95 11.01 -1.38 2.52
CA SER A 95 12.04 -0.98 3.49
C SER A 95 12.52 0.42 3.18
N PHE A 96 12.85 1.20 4.21
CA PHE A 96 13.41 2.54 3.99
C PHE A 96 14.92 2.49 4.15
N THR A 97 15.66 2.59 3.05
CA THR A 97 17.13 2.48 3.03
C THR A 97 17.75 3.58 2.19
N ASN A 98 18.81 4.22 2.70
CA ASN A 98 19.53 5.30 2.02
C ASN A 98 18.65 6.45 1.49
N GLY A 99 17.52 6.73 2.14
CA GLY A 99 16.59 7.78 1.73
C GLY A 99 15.48 7.35 0.76
N TYR A 100 15.39 6.07 0.41
CA TYR A 100 14.41 5.54 -0.53
C TYR A 100 13.56 4.44 0.10
N TYR A 101 12.33 4.31 -0.38
CA TYR A 101 11.48 3.12 -0.21
C TYR A 101 11.67 2.11 -1.33
#